data_AF-M7S3H7-F1
#
_entry.id   AF-M7S3H7-F1
#
_cell.length_a   1.000
_cell.length_b   1.000
_cell.length_c   1.000
_cell.angle_alpha   90.00
_cell.angle_beta   90.00
_cell.angle_gamma   90.00
#
_symmetry.space_group_name_H-M   'P 1'
#
loop_
_entity.id
_entity.type
_entity.pdbx_description
1 polymer ?
#
loop_
_entity_poly.entity_id
_entity_poly.type
_entity_poly.pdbx_seq_one_letter_code
_entity_poly.pdbx_strand_id
1 'polypeptide(L)' 'MQTYIERKAIKHFSALANIEKIQENDYNLSVNRYVEQEDTKEIIDIKALNGEISQIVEKQSALRNSLDRIIKELEA' A
#
# COMPACT_ATOMS: atom_id res chain seq x y z
N MET A 1 -13.64 21.61 -17.30
CA MET A 1 -12.38 22.04 -17.94
C MET A 1 -11.81 23.35 -17.37
N GLN A 2 -12.14 23.72 -16.13
CA GLN A 2 -11.76 25.01 -15.54
C GLN A 2 -10.28 25.07 -15.11
N THR A 3 -9.68 23.94 -14.72
CA THR A 3 -8.34 23.85 -14.14
C THR A 3 -7.22 24.32 -15.08
N TYR A 4 -7.32 24.05 -16.39
CA TYR A 4 -6.36 24.54 -17.39
C TYR A 4 -6.46 26.06 -17.57
N ILE A 5 -7.68 26.60 -17.55
CA ILE A 5 -7.94 28.03 -17.74
C ILE A 5 -7.38 28.83 -16.55
N GLU A 6 -7.55 28.32 -15.33
CA GLU A 6 -7.10 28.98 -14.10
C GLU A 6 -5.64 28.72 -13.76
N ARG A 7 -4.92 27.91 -14.55
CA ARG A 7 -3.54 27.46 -14.27
C ARG A 7 -3.34 27.00 -12.83
N LYS A 8 -4.33 26.30 -12.26
CA LYS A 8 -4.24 25.81 -10.88
C LYS A 8 -3.47 24.50 -10.85
N ALA A 9 -2.42 24.45 -10.02
CA ALA A 9 -1.75 23.21 -9.68
C ALA A 9 -2.59 22.47 -8.62
N ILE A 10 -2.98 21.24 -8.94
CA ILE A 10 -3.75 20.35 -8.07
C ILE A 10 -2.94 19.07 -7.91
N LYS A 11 -2.63 18.71 -6.66
CA LYS A 11 -1.86 17.51 -6.35
C LYS A 11 -2.52 16.28 -7.00
N HIS A 12 -1.72 15.46 -7.68
CA HIS A 12 -2.14 14.27 -8.42
C HIS A 12 -3.09 14.48 -9.62
N PHE A 13 -3.35 15.74 -10.02
CA PHE A 13 -4.27 16.06 -11.11
C PHE A 13 -3.71 17.07 -12.12
N SER A 14 -3.02 18.11 -11.67
CA SER A 14 -2.42 19.14 -12.54
C SER A 14 -1.14 19.73 -11.93
N ALA A 15 -0.12 19.91 -12.76
CA ALA A 15 1.13 20.55 -12.37
C ALA A 15 1.43 21.74 -13.27
N LEU A 16 1.98 22.79 -12.67
CA LEU A 16 2.54 23.95 -13.39
C LEU A 16 4.02 23.67 -13.66
N ALA A 17 4.37 23.46 -14.93
CA ALA A 17 5.76 23.31 -15.34
C ALA A 17 6.30 24.66 -15.86
N ASN A 18 7.39 25.14 -15.26
CA ASN A 18 8.12 26.30 -15.76
C ASN A 18 9.04 25.90 -16.91
N ILE A 19 9.47 26.87 -17.73
CA ILE A 19 10.29 26.61 -18.92
C ILE A 19 11.63 25.93 -18.61
N GLU A 20 12.23 26.25 -17.46
CA GLU A 20 13.44 25.61 -16.95
C GLU A 20 13.22 24.11 -16.73
N LYS A 21 12.11 23.75 -16.08
CA LYS A 21 11.74 22.36 -15.80
C LYS A 21 11.38 21.59 -17.06
N ILE A 22 10.84 22.26 -18.09
CA ILE A 22 10.57 21.66 -19.39
C ILE A 22 11.90 21.37 -20.12
N GLN A 23 12.87 22.28 -20.03
CA GLN A 23 14.20 22.11 -20.61
C GLN A 23 14.98 20.99 -19.94
N GLU A 24 14.95 20.89 -18.61
CA GLU A 24 15.53 19.76 -17.85
C GLU A 24 14.91 18.41 -18.23
N ASN A 25 13.64 18.41 -18.65
CA ASN A 25 12.92 17.24 -19.11
C ASN A 25 13.03 17.03 -20.64
N ASP A 26 14.04 17.59 -21.32
CA ASP A 26 14.26 17.48 -22.76
C ASP A 26 13.03 17.88 -23.60
N TYR A 27 12.28 18.89 -23.16
CA TYR A 27 11.02 19.33 -23.77
C TYR A 27 9.93 18.25 -23.81
N ASN A 28 10.07 17.18 -23.03
CA ASN A 28 9.05 16.16 -22.90
C ASN A 28 7.91 16.71 -22.03
N LEU A 29 6.72 16.84 -22.62
CA LEU A 29 5.51 17.36 -21.99
C LEU A 29 4.54 16.26 -21.54
N SER A 30 5.01 15.01 -21.45
CA SER A 30 4.18 13.89 -21.01
C SER A 30 3.67 14.11 -19.59
N VAL A 31 2.35 14.00 -19.38
CA VAL A 31 1.68 14.24 -18.09
C VAL A 31 2.31 13.45 -16.94
N ASN A 32 2.75 12.21 -17.20
CA ASN A 32 3.40 11.33 -16.23
C ASN A 32 4.73 11.88 -15.66
N ARG A 33 5.40 12.81 -16.33
CA ARG A 33 6.64 13.46 -15.82
C ARG A 33 6.37 14.59 -14.85
N TYR A 34 5.14 15.13 -14.83
CA TYR A 34 4.81 16.33 -14.06
C TYR A 34 3.73 16.08 -13.02
N VAL A 35 2.90 15.07 -13.20
CA VAL A 35 1.84 14.70 -12.28
C VAL A 35 2.17 13.33 -11.70
N GLU A 36 2.61 13.32 -10.43
CA GLU A 36 2.72 12.09 -9.66
C GLU A 36 1.32 11.51 -9.47
N GLN A 37 1.12 10.25 -9.84
CA GLN A 37 -0.16 9.58 -9.61
C GLN A 37 -0.42 9.48 -8.11
N GLU A 38 -1.68 9.65 -7.72
CA GLU A 38 -2.11 9.42 -6.34
C GLU A 38 -1.82 7.96 -5.99
N ASP A 39 -1.13 7.72 -4.88
CA ASP A 39 -0.96 6.36 -4.35
C ASP A 39 -2.30 5.94 -3.74
N THR A 40 -3.16 5.32 -4.54
CA THR A 40 -4.48 4.83 -4.11
C THR A 40 -4.39 3.50 -3.38
N LYS A 41 -3.19 3.05 -2.99
CA LYS A 41 -3.06 1.81 -2.22
C LYS A 41 -3.69 2.02 -0.85
N GLU A 42 -4.63 1.14 -0.52
CA GLU A 42 -5.23 1.09 0.80
C GLU A 42 -4.12 0.97 1.85
N ILE A 43 -4.20 1.81 2.89
CA ILE A 43 -3.29 1.72 4.04
C ILE A 43 -3.67 0.46 4.79
N ILE A 44 -3.00 -0.65 4.49
CA ILE A 44 -3.15 -1.91 5.22
C ILE A 44 -2.49 -1.72 6.58
N ASP A 45 -3.25 -1.91 7.66
CA ASP A 45 -2.68 -1.92 9.02
C ASP A 45 -1.90 -3.22 9.25
N ILE A 46 -0.61 -3.17 8.93
CA ILE A 46 0.33 -4.28 9.13
C ILE A 46 0.41 -4.70 10.61
N LYS A 47 0.18 -3.78 11.56
CA LYS A 47 0.21 -4.12 12.99
C LYS A 47 -1.02 -4.94 13.38
N ALA A 48 -2.20 -4.54 12.93
CA ALA A 48 -3.43 -5.30 13.14
C ALA A 48 -3.33 -6.69 12.52
N LEU A 49 -2.87 -6.77 11.26
CA LEU A 49 -2.68 -8.05 10.55
C LEU A 49 -1.73 -8.99 11.30
N ASN A 50 -0.59 -8.48 11.79
CA ASN A 50 0.36 -9.29 12.56
C ASN A 50 -0.20 -9.73 13.93
N GLY A 51 -1.06 -8.90 14.54
CA GLY A 51 -1.79 -9.26 15.75
C GLY A 51 -2.73 -10.45 15.52
N GLU A 52 -3.51 -10.41 14.45
CA GLU A 52 -4.41 -11.50 14.06
C GLU A 52 -3.64 -12.79 13.75
N ILE A 53 -2.54 -12.69 13.00
CA ILE A 53 -1.67 -13.84 12.70
C ILE A 53 -1.17 -14.50 13.99
N SER A 54 -0.71 -13.70 14.96
CA SER A 54 -0.19 -14.21 16.23
C SER A 54 -1.27 -14.96 17.03
N GLN A 55 -2.49 -14.42 17.08
CA GLN A 55 -3.63 -15.08 17.74
C GLN A 55 -4.00 -16.41 17.06
N ILE A 56 -3.97 -16.46 15.73
CA ILE A 56 -4.26 -17.69 14.98
C ILE A 56 -3.21 -18.76 15.27
N VAL A 57 -1.93 -18.39 15.28
CA VAL A 57 -0.82 -19.31 15.57
C VAL A 57 -0.93 -19.89 16.99
N GLU A 58 -1.28 -19.06 17.97
CA GLU A 58 -1.46 -19.51 19.36
C GLU A 58 -2.59 -20.54 19.48
N LYS A 59 -3.74 -20.28 18.83
CA LYS A 59 -4.85 -21.25 18.75
C LYS A 59 -4.42 -22.56 18.09
N GLN A 60 -3.69 -22.50 16.98
CA GLN A 60 -3.18 -23.69 16.30
C GLN A 60 -2.23 -24.51 17.20
N SER A 61 -1.36 -23.85 17.96
CA SER A 61 -0.47 -24.52 18.91
C SER A 61 -1.25 -25.23 20.01
N ALA A 62 -2.26 -24.58 20.58
CA ALA A 62 -3.12 -25.19 21.60
C ALA A 62 -3.87 -26.43 21.06
N LEU A 63 -4.37 -26.38 19.82
CA LEU A 63 -5.00 -27.52 19.18
C LEU A 63 -4.01 -28.67 18.93
N ARG A 64 -2.79 -28.37 18.45
CA ARG A 64 -1.74 -29.38 18.27
C ARG A 64 -1.38 -30.07 19.58
N ASN A 65 -1.18 -29.31 20.66
CA ASN A 65 -0.90 -29.88 21.97
C ASN A 65 -2.04 -30.78 22.47
N SER A 66 -3.29 -30.44 22.15
CA SER A 66 -4.45 -31.26 22.50
C SER A 66 -4.47 -32.56 21.70
N LEU A 67 -4.14 -32.52 20.41
CA LEU A 67 -4.00 -33.71 19.58
C LEU A 67 -2.86 -34.61 20.08
N ASP A 68 -1.70 -34.03 20.41
CA ASP A 68 -0.54 -34.78 20.91
C ASP A 68 -0.86 -35.51 22.23
N ARG A 69 -1.71 -34.92 23.09
CA ARG A 69 -2.20 -35.58 24.31
C ARG A 69 -3.06 -36.79 23.98
N ILE A 70 -4.02 -36.65 23.07
CA ILE A 70 -4.90 -37.75 22.65
C ILE A 70 -4.10 -38.88 22.02
N ILE A 71 -3.12 -38.56 21.17
CA ILE A 71 -2.24 -39.56 20.55
C ILE A 71 -1.44 -40.32 21.62
N LYS A 72 -0.85 -39.60 22.59
CA LYS A 72 -0.13 -40.24 23.71
C LYS A 72 -1.00 -41.17 24.54
N GLU A 73 -2.27 -40.84 24.74
CA GLU A 73 -3.21 -41.71 25.46
C GLU A 73 -3.56 -42.98 24.67
N LEU A 74 -3.55 -42.93 23.33
CA LEU A 74 -3.86 -44.06 22.46
C LEU A 74 -2.67 -44.99 22.19
N GLU A 75 -1.44 -44.48 22.27
CA GLU A 75 -0.20 -45.27 22.08
C GLU A 75 0.32 -45.95 23.36
N ALA A 76 -0.29 -45.68 24.53
CA ALA A 76 0.06 -46.27 25.82
C ALA A 76 -0.70 -47.57 26.12
#